data_AF-A0A2E9ZHT1-F1
#
_entry.id   AF-A0A2E9ZHT1-F1
#
_cell.length_a   1.000
_cell.length_b   1.000
_cell.length_c   1.000
_cell.angle_alpha   90.00
_cell.angle_beta   90.00
_cell.angle_gamma   90.00
#
_symmetry.space_group_name_H-M   'P 1'
#
loop_
_entity.id
_entity.type
_entity.pdbx_description
1 polymer ?
#
loop_
_entity_poly.entity_id
_entity_poly.type
_entity_poly.pdbx_seq_one_letter_code
_entity_poly.pdbx_strand_id
1 'polypeptide(L)'
;MGTPYPIEIIQHRDRIIIIFEGGGHVWREIHMDDRQHPDKETLNPSYFGHSVGHWEGDTLVVDTVGFNEKTWLDFGGHMHSDQLHTIEYITRPDKNTLHYEATIDDPGAYTEPWTVAWDINWSEGQELADYICQENNKYMIDLTDDFGNPFFETTTIAR
;
A
#
# COMPACT_ATOMS: atom_id res chain seq x y z
N MET A 1 4.14 2.71 -1.55
CA MET A 1 4.04 3.12 -0.12
C MET A 1 3.57 4.59 0.01
N GLY A 2 2.39 4.94 -0.51
CA GLY A 2 1.99 6.35 -0.74
C GLY A 2 0.96 6.92 0.23
N THR A 3 0.53 6.19 1.26
CA THR A 3 -0.49 6.65 2.21
C THR A 3 0.12 7.51 3.32
N PRO A 4 -0.58 8.52 3.87
CA PRO A 4 -0.07 9.32 5.00
C PRO A 4 -0.04 8.58 6.34
N TYR A 5 -0.38 7.28 6.33
CA TYR A 5 -0.43 6.43 7.50
C TYR A 5 0.89 5.68 7.71
N PRO A 6 1.24 5.36 8.98
CA PRO A 6 2.35 4.50 9.33
C PRO A 6 2.35 3.15 8.62
N ILE A 7 3.55 2.59 8.48
CA ILE A 7 3.79 1.23 8.02
C ILE A 7 4.75 0.52 8.94
N GLU A 8 4.66 -0.80 9.01
CA GLU A 8 5.64 -1.66 9.66
C GLU A 8 6.23 -2.62 8.64
N ILE A 9 7.56 -2.78 8.66
CA ILE A 9 8.28 -3.69 7.78
C ILE A 9 8.85 -4.82 8.63
N ILE A 10 8.35 -6.02 8.43
CA ILE A 10 8.78 -7.23 9.12
C ILE A 10 9.59 -8.08 8.15
N GLN A 11 10.88 -8.23 8.44
CA GLN A 11 11.77 -9.05 7.64
C GLN A 11 11.91 -10.46 8.22
N HIS A 12 11.55 -11.45 7.42
CA HIS A 12 11.86 -12.86 7.65
C HIS A 12 12.97 -13.32 6.70
N ARG A 13 13.35 -14.60 6.80
CA ARG A 13 14.44 -15.18 6.00
C ARG A 13 14.08 -15.29 4.52
N ASP A 14 12.84 -15.64 4.22
CA ASP A 14 12.32 -15.99 2.89
C ASP A 14 11.27 -15.01 2.38
N ARG A 15 10.92 -14.00 3.20
CA ARG A 15 9.94 -12.98 2.84
C ARG A 15 10.08 -11.71 3.65
N ILE A 16 9.56 -10.61 3.11
CA ILE A 16 9.31 -9.36 3.82
C ILE A 16 7.80 -9.12 3.83
N ILE A 17 7.27 -8.70 4.96
CA ILE A 17 5.86 -8.32 5.12
C ILE A 17 5.82 -6.83 5.42
N ILE A 18 5.05 -6.08 4.64
CA ILE A 18 4.76 -4.67 4.89
C ILE A 18 3.30 -4.57 5.35
N ILE A 19 3.09 -4.11 6.57
CA ILE A 19 1.77 -3.87 7.15
C ILE A 19 1.48 -2.37 7.04
N PHE A 20 0.30 -2.02 6.54
CA PHE A 20 -0.15 -0.63 6.45
C PHE A 20 -1.18 -0.36 7.55
N GLU A 21 -0.95 0.65 8.39
CA GLU A 21 -1.92 1.07 9.41
C GLU A 21 -3.23 1.50 8.74
N GLY A 22 -3.12 2.33 7.71
CA GLY A 22 -4.27 2.86 6.99
C GLY A 22 -4.90 1.86 6.02
N GLY A 23 -6.20 2.03 5.78
CA GLY A 23 -6.95 1.27 4.79
C GLY A 23 -7.74 0.09 5.38
N GLY A 24 -8.08 -0.90 4.55
CA GLY A 24 -8.90 -2.04 4.93
C GLY A 24 -8.11 -3.18 5.59
N HIS A 25 -7.19 -2.88 6.51
CA HIS A 25 -6.26 -3.85 7.11
C HIS A 25 -5.49 -4.65 6.06
N VAL A 26 -4.64 -3.93 5.32
CA VAL A 26 -3.91 -4.52 4.20
C VAL A 26 -2.46 -4.79 4.57
N TRP A 27 -1.94 -5.91 4.10
CA TRP A 27 -0.52 -6.23 4.13
C TRP A 27 -0.06 -6.63 2.72
N ARG A 28 1.21 -6.39 2.46
CA ARG A 28 1.91 -6.83 1.26
C ARG A 28 2.98 -7.84 1.66
N GLU A 29 3.10 -8.91 0.90
CA GLU A 29 4.17 -9.90 1.04
C GLU A 29 5.11 -9.78 -0.16
N ILE A 30 6.41 -9.75 0.12
CA ILE A 30 7.48 -9.76 -0.87
C ILE A 30 8.26 -11.06 -0.66
N HIS A 31 8.30 -11.91 -1.68
CA HIS A 31 9.03 -13.16 -1.63
C HIS A 31 10.53 -12.92 -1.83
N MET A 32 11.36 -13.44 -0.93
CA MET A 32 12.81 -13.21 -0.90
C MET A 32 13.62 -14.51 -1.11
N ASP A 33 13.01 -15.51 -1.73
CA ASP A 33 13.56 -16.86 -1.93
C ASP A 33 13.95 -17.16 -3.39
N ASP A 34 14.28 -16.10 -4.14
CA ASP A 34 14.72 -16.15 -5.55
C ASP A 34 13.73 -16.80 -6.53
N ARG A 35 12.47 -16.99 -6.12
CA ARG A 35 11.42 -17.49 -7.00
C ARG A 35 11.13 -16.53 -8.15
N GLN A 36 10.67 -17.07 -9.26
CA GLN A 36 10.14 -16.28 -10.37
C GLN A 36 8.65 -16.00 -10.17
N HIS A 37 8.12 -15.03 -10.90
CA HIS A 37 6.67 -14.82 -10.96
C HIS A 37 5.98 -16.05 -11.56
N PRO A 38 4.76 -16.39 -11.09
CA PRO A 38 3.91 -17.36 -11.77
C PRO A 38 3.65 -16.96 -13.23
N ASP A 39 3.51 -17.96 -14.10
CA ASP A 39 3.08 -17.74 -15.49
C ASP A 39 1.72 -17.04 -15.52
N LYS A 40 1.47 -16.22 -16.55
CA LYS A 40 0.25 -15.40 -16.69
C LYS A 40 -1.04 -16.23 -16.55
N GLU A 41 -1.02 -17.48 -16.99
CA GLU A 41 -2.15 -18.42 -16.93
C GLU A 41 -2.46 -18.92 -15.51
N THR A 42 -1.48 -18.85 -14.61
CA THR A 42 -1.57 -19.33 -13.22
C THR A 42 -1.54 -18.20 -12.19
N LEU A 43 -1.14 -17.01 -12.61
CA LEU A 43 -1.12 -15.81 -11.80
C LEU A 43 -2.55 -15.43 -11.42
N ASN A 44 -2.83 -15.32 -10.11
CA ASN A 44 -4.11 -14.86 -9.60
C ASN A 44 -4.01 -13.37 -9.24
N PRO A 45 -4.65 -12.45 -9.98
CA PRO A 45 -4.48 -11.03 -9.75
C PRO A 45 -4.94 -10.57 -8.36
N SER A 46 -4.16 -9.70 -7.74
CA SER A 46 -4.41 -9.20 -6.38
C SER A 46 -4.28 -7.67 -6.30
N TYR A 47 -4.68 -7.06 -5.17
CA TYR A 47 -4.56 -5.61 -4.99
C TYR A 47 -3.11 -5.13 -4.91
N PHE A 48 -2.19 -5.98 -4.42
CA PHE A 48 -0.76 -5.67 -4.29
C PHE A 48 0.11 -6.48 -5.25
N GLY A 49 -0.51 -7.18 -6.21
CA GLY A 49 0.19 -8.07 -7.14
C GLY A 49 0.86 -9.27 -6.45
N HIS A 50 1.81 -9.86 -7.16
CA HIS A 50 2.76 -10.86 -6.68
C HIS A 50 4.17 -10.24 -6.73
N SER A 51 4.78 -10.05 -5.57
CA SER A 51 6.09 -9.40 -5.45
C SER A 51 7.21 -10.40 -5.20
N VAL A 52 8.31 -10.29 -5.94
CA VAL A 52 9.58 -10.98 -5.67
C VAL A 52 10.65 -9.92 -5.45
N GLY A 53 11.59 -10.18 -4.55
CA GLY A 53 12.63 -9.22 -4.23
C GLY A 53 13.99 -9.86 -4.03
N HIS A 54 15.02 -9.06 -4.27
CA HIS A 54 16.41 -9.41 -4.06
C HIS A 54 17.21 -8.20 -3.60
N TRP A 55 18.39 -8.44 -3.05
CA TRP A 55 19.30 -7.38 -2.60
C TRP A 55 20.36 -7.10 -3.67
N GLU A 56 20.49 -5.83 -4.04
CA GLU A 56 21.60 -5.31 -4.83
C GLU A 56 22.44 -4.36 -3.96
N GLY A 57 23.44 -4.94 -3.29
CA GLY A 57 24.16 -4.22 -2.24
C GLY A 57 23.23 -3.88 -1.08
N ASP A 58 23.05 -2.59 -0.81
CA ASP A 58 22.18 -2.06 0.25
C ASP A 58 20.78 -1.67 -0.26
N THR A 59 20.46 -1.99 -1.51
CA THR A 59 19.16 -1.71 -2.15
C THR A 59 18.33 -2.99 -2.20
N LEU A 60 17.12 -2.95 -1.64
CA LEU A 60 16.11 -3.96 -1.91
C LEU A 60 15.41 -3.61 -3.22
N VAL A 61 15.57 -4.47 -4.22
CA VAL A 61 14.85 -4.37 -5.49
C VAL A 61 13.63 -5.27 -5.41
N VAL A 62 12.46 -4.76 -5.79
CA VAL A 62 11.20 -5.51 -5.76
C VAL A 62 10.53 -5.42 -7.12
N ASP A 63 10.35 -6.57 -7.75
CA ASP A 63 9.60 -6.72 -9.00
C ASP A 63 8.17 -7.20 -8.68
N THR A 64 7.16 -6.55 -9.23
CA THR A 64 5.76 -6.90 -8.98
C THR A 64 4.90 -6.84 -10.23
N VAL A 65 4.12 -7.91 -10.43
CA VAL A 65 3.12 -8.06 -11.51
C VAL A 65 1.80 -8.60 -10.96
N GLY A 66 0.75 -8.63 -11.79
CA GLY A 66 -0.51 -9.30 -11.44
C GLY A 66 -1.44 -8.45 -10.57
N PHE A 67 -1.51 -7.16 -10.83
CA PHE A 67 -2.47 -6.27 -10.17
C PHE A 67 -3.88 -6.50 -10.72
N ASN A 68 -4.91 -6.32 -9.89
CA ASN A 68 -6.30 -6.67 -10.22
C ASN A 68 -7.14 -5.54 -10.84
N GLU A 69 -6.55 -4.40 -11.22
CA GLU A 69 -7.19 -3.23 -11.86
C GLU A 69 -8.41 -2.64 -11.08
N LYS A 70 -8.60 -3.00 -9.81
CA LYS A 70 -9.76 -2.54 -9.01
C LYS A 70 -9.48 -1.31 -8.16
N THR A 71 -8.32 -0.70 -8.34
CA THR A 71 -7.83 0.42 -7.54
C THR A 71 -7.23 1.51 -8.41
N TRP A 72 -7.07 2.69 -7.85
CA TRP A 72 -6.17 3.68 -8.41
C TRP A 72 -4.72 3.32 -8.06
N LEU A 73 -3.78 3.73 -8.91
CA LEU A 73 -2.35 3.55 -8.67
C LEU A 73 -1.88 4.36 -7.45
N ASP A 74 -2.45 5.56 -7.28
CA ASP A 74 -2.13 6.48 -6.20
C ASP A 74 -3.33 7.36 -5.79
N PHE A 75 -3.12 8.24 -4.81
CA PHE A 75 -4.11 9.21 -4.34
C PHE A 75 -4.48 10.28 -5.37
N GLY A 76 -3.66 10.47 -6.41
CA GLY A 76 -3.94 11.37 -7.52
C GLY A 76 -5.04 10.85 -8.45
N GLY A 77 -5.45 9.58 -8.27
CA GLY A 77 -6.46 8.95 -9.12
C GLY A 77 -5.89 8.50 -10.46
N HIS A 78 -4.58 8.27 -10.54
CA HIS A 78 -3.97 7.70 -11.74
C HIS A 78 -4.47 6.26 -11.94
N MET A 79 -4.88 5.96 -13.17
CA MET A 79 -5.42 4.64 -13.55
C MET A 79 -4.25 3.68 -13.83
N HIS A 80 -4.45 2.40 -13.57
CA HIS A 80 -3.55 1.34 -14.02
C HIS A 80 -4.38 0.20 -14.61
N SER A 81 -3.77 -0.60 -15.48
CA SER A 81 -4.36 -1.78 -16.09
C SER A 81 -3.90 -3.07 -15.39
N ASP A 82 -4.40 -4.22 -15.87
CA ASP A 82 -3.88 -5.55 -15.54
C ASP A 82 -2.47 -5.83 -16.09
N GLN A 83 -1.92 -4.93 -16.91
CA GLN A 83 -0.56 -5.00 -17.46
C GLN A 83 0.47 -4.23 -16.63
N LEU A 84 0.05 -3.64 -15.50
CA LEU A 84 0.95 -2.96 -14.58
C LEU A 84 2.07 -3.89 -14.11
N HIS A 85 3.30 -3.44 -14.34
CA HIS A 85 4.54 -3.97 -13.82
C HIS A 85 5.27 -2.85 -13.07
N THR A 86 5.67 -3.12 -11.83
CA THR A 86 6.43 -2.16 -11.04
C THR A 86 7.77 -2.74 -10.62
N ILE A 87 8.81 -1.93 -10.77
CA ILE A 87 10.13 -2.21 -10.20
C ILE A 87 10.42 -1.15 -9.15
N GLU A 88 10.48 -1.56 -7.90
CA GLU A 88 10.72 -0.68 -6.75
C GLU A 88 12.15 -0.85 -6.23
N TYR A 89 12.76 0.28 -5.84
CA TYR A 89 14.08 0.36 -5.24
C TYR A 89 13.92 0.98 -3.86
N ILE A 90 14.21 0.19 -2.83
CA ILE A 90 14.09 0.60 -1.43
C ILE A 90 15.49 0.64 -0.83
N THR A 91 15.93 1.82 -0.42
CA THR A 91 17.24 2.03 0.20
C THR A 91 17.11 2.70 1.56
N ARG A 92 18.10 2.47 2.42
CA ARG A 92 18.16 3.10 3.74
C ARG A 92 19.48 3.87 3.86
N PRO A 93 19.57 5.10 3.32
CA PRO A 93 20.81 5.87 3.31
C PRO A 93 21.31 6.24 4.72
N ASP A 94 20.40 6.34 5.70
CA ASP A 94 20.74 6.60 7.10
C ASP A 94 19.73 5.95 8.07
N LYS A 95 19.95 6.10 9.38
CA LYS A 95 19.10 5.47 10.39
C LYS A 95 17.63 5.92 10.30
N ASN A 96 17.38 7.16 9.88
CA ASN A 96 16.09 7.82 9.96
C ASN A 96 15.35 7.91 8.62
N THR A 97 16.00 7.59 7.51
CA THR A 97 15.43 7.76 6.19
C THR A 97 15.36 6.43 5.45
N LEU A 98 14.17 6.07 4.98
CA LEU A 98 13.96 5.04 3.98
C LEU A 98 13.60 5.75 2.67
N HIS A 99 14.47 5.64 1.67
CA HIS A 99 14.21 6.20 0.35
C HIS A 99 13.51 5.14 -0.50
N TYR A 100 12.38 5.51 -1.08
CA TYR A 100 11.58 4.68 -1.98
C TYR A 100 11.59 5.29 -3.36
N GLU A 101 11.94 4.49 -4.37
CA GLU A 101 11.78 4.81 -5.78
C GLU A 101 11.02 3.69 -6.48
N ALA A 102 10.20 4.00 -7.47
CA ALA A 102 9.50 2.99 -8.27
C ALA A 102 9.38 3.42 -9.72
N THR A 103 9.71 2.51 -10.63
CA THR A 103 9.34 2.60 -12.05
C THR A 103 7.99 1.93 -12.24
N ILE A 104 7.09 2.67 -12.89
CA ILE A 104 5.75 2.25 -13.29
C ILE A 104 5.79 1.97 -14.79
N ASP A 105 5.66 0.70 -15.17
CA ASP A 105 5.52 0.25 -16.55
C ASP A 105 4.12 -0.34 -16.74
N ASP A 106 3.29 0.36 -17.51
CA ASP A 106 1.92 -0.08 -17.80
C ASP A 106 1.51 0.40 -19.19
N PRO A 107 1.78 -0.41 -20.24
CA PRO A 107 1.44 -0.05 -21.61
C PRO A 107 -0.07 -0.03 -21.88
N GLY A 108 -0.91 -0.53 -20.95
CA GLY A 108 -2.36 -0.43 -21.02
C GLY A 108 -2.89 0.95 -20.60
N ALA A 109 -2.16 1.66 -19.75
CA ALA A 109 -2.55 2.97 -19.22
C ALA A 109 -1.67 4.14 -19.70
N TYR A 110 -0.38 3.90 -19.99
CA TYR A 110 0.60 4.94 -20.31
C TYR A 110 1.36 4.67 -21.61
N THR A 111 1.92 5.74 -22.20
CA THR A 111 2.68 5.66 -23.47
C THR A 111 4.13 5.25 -23.28
N GLU A 112 4.68 5.45 -22.09
CA GLU A 112 6.04 5.09 -21.71
C GLU A 112 6.13 4.88 -20.19
N PRO A 113 7.12 4.10 -19.71
CA PRO A 113 7.37 3.97 -18.27
C PRO A 113 7.78 5.30 -17.63
N TRP A 114 7.42 5.49 -16.37
CA TRP A 114 7.78 6.68 -15.60
C TRP A 114 8.15 6.32 -14.17
N THR A 115 8.88 7.20 -13.49
CA THR A 115 9.43 6.94 -12.15
C THR A 115 8.92 7.94 -11.12
N VAL A 116 8.71 7.44 -9.91
CA VAL A 116 8.40 8.23 -8.70
C VAL A 116 9.42 7.94 -7.61
N ALA A 117 9.70 8.94 -6.78
CA ALA A 117 10.57 8.77 -5.62
C ALA A 117 10.14 9.68 -4.46
N TRP A 118 10.29 9.20 -3.22
CA TRP A 118 10.11 9.99 -2.01
C TRP A 118 10.80 9.34 -0.81
N ASP A 119 11.00 10.15 0.24
CA ASP A 119 11.56 9.69 1.50
C ASP A 119 10.46 9.39 2.52
N ILE A 120 10.66 8.30 3.27
CA ILE A 120 9.82 7.87 4.37
C ILE A 120 10.66 8.02 5.65
N ASN A 121 10.20 8.86 6.56
CA ASN A 121 10.91 9.14 7.80
C ASN A 121 10.60 8.08 8.87
N TRP A 122 11.64 7.63 9.57
CA TRP A 122 11.54 6.78 10.74
C TRP A 122 11.07 7.59 11.97
N SER A 123 10.14 7.01 12.72
CA SER A 123 9.70 7.53 14.01
C SER A 123 10.08 6.54 15.12
N GLU A 124 10.97 6.95 16.03
CA GLU A 124 11.37 6.11 17.17
C GLU A 124 10.21 5.90 18.15
N GLY A 125 9.99 4.65 18.58
CA GLY A 125 8.96 4.30 19.56
C GLY A 125 7.53 4.36 19.04
N GLN A 126 7.35 4.54 17.72
CA GLN A 126 6.03 4.45 17.09
C GLN A 126 5.65 2.99 16.86
N GLU A 127 4.43 2.65 17.22
CA GLU A 127 3.80 1.36 16.91
C GLU A 127 2.59 1.61 16.01
N LEU A 128 2.17 0.60 15.25
CA LEU A 128 0.93 0.69 14.48
C LEU A 128 -0.25 0.81 15.44
N ALA A 129 -1.12 1.79 15.19
CA ALA A 129 -2.40 1.89 15.89
C ALA A 129 -3.46 0.99 15.23
N ASP A 130 -4.48 0.61 16.00
CA ASP A 130 -5.70 0.06 15.41
C ASP A 130 -6.39 1.19 14.62
N TYR A 131 -6.67 0.93 13.34
CA TYR A 131 -7.23 1.92 12.43
C TYR A 131 -8.36 1.29 11.60
N ILE A 132 -9.58 1.68 11.92
CA ILE A 132 -10.79 1.26 11.20
C ILE A 132 -11.41 2.49 10.54
N CYS A 133 -11.42 2.56 9.20
CA CYS A 133 -12.01 3.69 8.47
C CYS A 133 -13.46 4.01 8.88
N GLN A 134 -14.22 3.01 9.34
CA GLN A 134 -15.63 3.15 9.73
C GLN A 134 -15.83 3.58 11.19
N GLU A 135 -14.80 3.48 12.02
CA GLU A 135 -14.89 3.84 13.43
C GLU A 135 -14.80 5.36 13.62
N ASN A 136 -15.49 5.88 14.64
CA ASN A 136 -15.56 7.31 14.96
C ASN A 136 -16.04 8.19 13.78
N ASN A 137 -16.85 7.63 12.87
CA ASN A 137 -17.49 8.38 11.80
C ASN A 137 -18.55 9.35 12.38
N LYS A 138 -18.10 10.55 12.73
CA LYS A 138 -18.98 11.63 13.25
C LYS A 138 -19.93 12.17 12.21
N TYR A 139 -19.73 11.88 10.92
CA TYR A 139 -20.68 12.32 9.90
C TYR A 139 -22.04 11.65 10.09
N MET A 140 -22.06 10.41 10.60
CA MET A 140 -23.30 9.67 10.86
C MET A 140 -24.24 10.39 11.84
N ILE A 141 -23.71 11.05 12.88
CA ILE A 141 -24.54 11.77 13.86
C ILE A 141 -25.10 13.09 13.31
N ASP A 142 -24.53 13.61 12.23
CA ASP A 142 -24.97 14.83 11.56
C ASP A 142 -25.93 14.54 10.38
N LEU A 143 -26.18 13.27 10.06
CA LEU A 143 -27.13 12.88 9.00
C LEU A 143 -28.57 13.15 9.46
N THR A 144 -29.28 13.96 8.69
CA THR A 144 -30.72 14.22 8.87
C THR A 144 -31.53 13.73 7.67
N ASP A 145 -32.76 13.29 7.92
CA ASP A 145 -33.74 13.03 6.85
C ASP A 145 -34.10 14.31 6.09
N ASP A 146 -34.90 14.18 5.03
CA ASP A 146 -35.38 15.29 4.21
C ASP A 146 -36.23 16.32 5.01
N PHE A 147 -36.61 15.99 6.25
CA PHE A 147 -37.37 16.84 7.17
C PHE A 147 -36.51 17.43 8.29
N GLY A 148 -35.20 17.17 8.29
CA GLY A 148 -34.25 17.66 9.29
C GLY A 148 -34.23 16.86 10.60
N ASN A 149 -34.87 15.69 10.67
CA ASN A 149 -34.79 14.82 11.84
C ASN A 149 -33.50 13.98 11.77
N PRO A 150 -32.76 13.79 12.89
CA PRO A 150 -31.56 12.98 12.89
C PRO A 150 -31.88 11.51 12.56
N PHE A 151 -31.06 10.89 11.72
CA PHE A 151 -31.18 9.45 11.43
C PHE A 151 -30.74 8.55 12.60
N PHE A 152 -29.81 9.03 13.43
CA PHE A 152 -29.25 8.29 14.54
C PHE A 152 -29.33 9.12 15.83
N GLU A 153 -29.85 8.53 16.91
CA GLU A 153 -29.83 9.18 18.23
C GLU A 153 -28.43 9.13 18.83
N THR A 154 -27.94 10.25 19.37
CA THR A 154 -26.68 10.29 20.10
C THR A 154 -26.83 9.48 21.38
N THR A 155 -26.30 8.25 21.39
CA THR A 155 -26.22 7.45 22.62
C THR A 155 -25.11 8.05 23.49
N THR A 156 -25.49 8.72 24.57
CA THR A 156 -24.52 9.18 25.57
C THR A 156 -23.89 7.97 26.23
N ILE A 157 -22.63 7.67 25.90
CA ILE A 157 -21.87 6.65 26.63
C ILE A 157 -21.64 7.22 28.03
N ALA A 158 -22.28 6.61 29.04
CA ALA A 158 -21.98 6.91 30.43
C ALA A 158 -20.50 6.58 30.68
N ARG A 159 -19.76 7.57 31.19
CA ARG A 159 -18.35 7.43 31.58
C ARG A 159 -18.14 6.38 32.66
#